data_AF-A0A7V8FWW5-F1
#
_entry.id   AF-A0A7V8FWW5-F1
#
_cell.length_a   1.000
_cell.length_b   1.000
_cell.length_c   1.000
_cell.angle_alpha   90.00
_cell.angle_beta   90.00
_cell.angle_gamma   90.00
#
_symmetry.space_group_name_H-M   'P 1'
#
loop_
_entity.id
_entity.type
_entity.pdbx_description
1 polymer ?
#
loop_
_entity_poly.entity_id
_entity_poly.type
_entity_poly.pdbx_seq_one_letter_code
_entity_poly.pdbx_strand_id
1 'polypeptide(L)' 'MKEYALALGGGMFVGVLFGWLKLPLPTPPTLIGITGAFGIYLGSVLLRYFYG' A
#
# COMPACT_ATOMS: atom_id res chain seq x y z
N MET A 1 -15.92 -6.82 -1.80
CA MET A 1 -15.49 -7.32 -0.47
C MET A 1 -14.36 -8.34 -0.56
N LYS A 2 -14.44 -9.29 -1.48
CA LYS A 2 -13.41 -10.32 -1.70
C LYS A 2 -12.09 -9.70 -2.20
N GLU A 3 -12.18 -8.63 -2.97
CA GLU A 3 -11.06 -7.88 -3.55
C GLU A 3 -10.16 -7.27 -2.47
N TYR A 4 -10.75 -6.72 -1.39
CA TYR A 4 -9.98 -6.16 -0.27
C TYR A 4 -9.20 -7.24 0.48
N ALA A 5 -9.83 -8.40 0.70
CA ALA A 5 -9.17 -9.54 1.35
C ALA A 5 -8.04 -10.10 0.48
N LEU A 6 -8.24 -10.17 -0.84
CA LEU A 6 -7.21 -10.60 -1.79
C LEU A 6 -6.05 -9.58 -1.88
N ALA A 7 -6.33 -8.28 -1.85
CA ALA A 7 -5.31 -7.24 -1.87
C ALA A 7 -4.44 -7.26 -0.60
N LEU A 8 -5.07 -7.35 0.58
CA LEU A 8 -4.37 -7.49 1.86
C LEU A 8 -3.56 -8.79 1.92
N GLY A 9 -4.19 -9.92 1.58
CA GLY A 9 -3.53 -11.22 1.58
C GLY A 9 -2.36 -11.29 0.60
N GLY A 10 -2.52 -10.75 -0.61
CA GLY A 10 -1.46 -10.65 -1.61
C GLY A 10 -0.30 -9.78 -1.14
N GLY A 11 -0.57 -8.61 -0.55
CA GLY A 11 0.46 -7.74 0.03
C GLY A 11 1.24 -8.41 1.16
N MET A 12 0.52 -9.08 2.08
CA MET A 12 1.14 -9.84 3.17
C MET A 12 2.01 -10.98 2.64
N PHE A 13 1.50 -11.75 1.66
CA PHE A 13 2.23 -12.85 1.06
C PHE A 13 3.52 -12.37 0.37
N VAL A 14 3.45 -11.31 -0.44
CA VAL A 14 4.63 -10.72 -1.08
C VAL A 14 5.63 -10.20 -0.06
N GLY A 15 5.17 -9.53 1.01
CA GLY A 15 6.03 -9.05 2.09
C GLY A 15 6.79 -10.18 2.79
N VAL A 16 6.09 -11.27 3.13
CA VAL A 16 6.71 -12.46 3.73
C VAL A 16 7.70 -13.12 2.77
N LEU A 17 7.32 -13.29 1.50
CA LEU A 17 8.15 -13.92 0.48
C LEU A 17 9.46 -13.14 0.27
N PHE A 18 9.38 -11.82 0.12
CA PHE A 18 10.56 -10.98 -0.09
C PHE A 18 11.46 -10.89 1.14
N GLY A 19 10.86 -10.81 2.34
CA GLY A 19 11.60 -10.88 3.59
C GLY A 19 12.32 -12.22 3.76
N TRP A 20 11.67 -13.34 3.41
CA TRP A 20 12.26 -14.66 3.46
C TRP A 20 13.41 -14.86 2.47
N LEU A 21 13.24 -14.36 1.24
CA LEU A 21 14.28 -14.38 0.20
C LEU A 21 15.37 -13.32 0.39
N LYS A 22 15.25 -12.45 1.41
CA LYS A 22 16.14 -11.30 1.67
C LYS A 22 16.26 -10.37 0.45
N LEU A 23 15.18 -10.23 -0.30
CA LEU A 23 15.09 -9.32 -1.44
C LEU A 23 14.70 -7.91 -0.98
N PRO A 24 15.12 -6.86 -1.71
CA PRO A 24 14.64 -5.51 -1.44
C PRO A 24 13.11 -5.46 -1.59
N LEU A 25 12.43 -4.89 -0.59
CA LEU A 25 10.98 -4.78 -0.61
C LEU A 25 10.52 -3.90 -1.79
N PRO A 26 9.47 -4.30 -2.52
CA PRO A 26 8.93 -3.51 -3.63
C PRO A 26 8.13 -2.28 -3.17
N THR A 27 7.78 -2.21 -1.88
CA THR A 27 6.99 -1.15 -1.24
C THR A 27 7.87 -0.29 -0.33
N PRO A 28 7.41 0.92 0.08
CA PRO A 28 8.16 1.76 0.98
C PRO A 28 8.55 1.01 2.26
N PRO A 29 9.84 0.95 2.62
CA PRO A 29 10.31 0.11 3.71
C PRO A 29 10.05 0.72 5.11
N THR A 30 9.59 1.97 5.17
CA THR A 30 9.37 2.71 6.42
C THR A 30 7.90 3.07 6.62
N LEU A 31 7.48 3.14 7.88
CA LEU A 31 6.17 3.67 8.26
C LEU A 31 5.93 5.07 7.69
N ILE A 32 6.96 5.92 7.65
CA ILE A 32 6.90 7.27 7.05
C ILE A 32 6.58 7.21 5.55
N GLY A 33 7.19 6.28 4.81
CA GLY A 33 6.90 6.10 3.38
C GLY A 33 5.48 5.61 3.14
N ILE A 34 5.00 4.68 3.96
CA ILE A 34 3.64 4.14 3.87
C ILE A 34 2.60 5.24 4.20
N THR A 35 2.81 6.01 5.26
CA THR A 35 1.89 7.11 5.63
C THR A 35 1.89 8.22 4.59
N GLY A 36 3.05 8.54 3.98
CA GLY A 36 3.13 9.47 2.86
C GLY A 36 2.32 9.01 1.64
N ALA A 37 2.48 7.74 1.22
CA ALA A 37 1.71 7.17 0.11
C ALA A 37 0.20 7.18 0.37
N PHE A 38 -0.20 6.87 1.61
CA PHE A 38 -1.60 6.96 2.03
C PHE A 38 -2.13 8.41 1.99
N GLY A 39 -1.32 9.39 2.42
CA GLY A 39 -1.66 10.82 2.33
C GLY A 39 -1.88 11.29 0.88
N ILE A 40 -1.08 10.81 -0.07
CA ILE A 40 -1.25 11.11 -1.51
C ILE A 40 -2.60 10.57 -2.01
N TYR A 41 -2.94 9.33 -1.67
CA TYR A 41 -4.23 8.74 -2.01
C TYR A 41 -5.39 9.55 -1.43
N LEU A 42 -5.36 9.87 -0.13
CA LEU A 42 -6.39 10.70 0.49
C LEU A 42 -6.51 12.08 -0.15
N GLY A 43 -5.38 12.73 -0.46
CA GLY A 43 -5.37 14.01 -1.17
C GLY A 43 -6.07 13.94 -2.53
N SER A 44 -5.83 12.87 -3.30
CA SER A 44 -6.54 12.64 -4.58
C SER A 44 -8.04 12.43 -4.41
N VAL A 45 -8.46 11.70 -3.36
CA VAL A 45 -9.88 11.47 -3.05
C VAL A 45 -10.55 12.79 -2.66
N LEU A 46 -9.88 13.60 -1.83
CA LEU A 46 -10.37 14.92 -1.43
C LEU A 46 -10.51 15.83 -2.64
N LEU A 47 -9.49 15.93 -3.49
CA LEU A 47 -9.59 16.73 -4.73
C LEU A 47 -10.75 16.25 -5.61
N ARG A 48 -10.90 14.93 -5.80
CA ARG A 48 -12.01 14.39 -6.57
C ARG A 48 -13.38 14.73 -5.97
N TYR A 49 -13.48 14.81 -4.64
CA TYR A 49 -14.71 15.21 -3.96
C TYR A 49 -15.05 16.69 -4.15
N PHE A 50 -14.05 17.57 -4.18
CA PHE A 50 -14.27 19.02 -4.35
C PHE A 50 -14.46 19.46 -5.82
N TYR A 51 -13.86 18.75 -6.77
CA TYR A 51 -13.88 19.08 -8.20
C TYR A 51 -14.78 18.15 -9.03
N GLY A 52 -15.44 17.18 -8.40
CA GLY A 52 -16.28 16.16 -9.05
C GLY A 52 -17.76 16.26 -8.71
#